data_AF-A0A8S4RC62-F1
#
_entry.id   AF-A0A8S4RC62-F1
#
_cell.length_a   1.000
_cell.length_b   1.000
_cell.length_c   1.000
_cell.angle_alpha   90.00
_cell.angle_beta   90.00
_cell.angle_gamma   90.00
#
_symmetry.space_group_name_H-M   'P 1'
#
loop_
_entity.id
_entity.type
_entity.pdbx_description
1 polymer ?
#
loop_
_entity_poly.entity_id
_entity_poly.type
_entity_poly.pdbx_seq_one_letter_code
_entity_poly.pdbx_strand_id
1 'polypeptide(L)' 'MGLIRRLRATQRAIERTILGVSLRDQIRNVEILRRTRVTDIAQRVAKLKWQWAGHIVRKKDGQGAGMAAPNL' A
#
# COMPACT_ATOMS: atom_id res chain seq x y z
N MET A 1 -6.21 -13.02 -1.67
CA MET A 1 -6.79 -11.87 -2.43
C MET A 1 -7.94 -11.13 -1.73
N GLY A 2 -8.63 -11.71 -0.72
CA GLY A 2 -9.85 -11.11 -0.14
C GLY A 2 -9.65 -9.81 0.68
N LEU A 3 -8.51 -9.62 1.35
CA LEU A 3 -8.28 -8.44 2.21
C LEU A 3 -8.18 -7.14 1.39
N ILE A 4 -7.44 -7.17 0.28
CA ILE A 4 -7.26 -6.01 -0.61
C ILE A 4 -8.62 -5.55 -1.17
N ARG A 5 -9.49 -6.51 -1.53
CA ARG A 5 -10.86 -6.20 -2.00
C ARG A 5 -11.66 -5.46 -0.93
N ARG A 6 -11.60 -5.89 0.33
CA ARG A 6 -12.31 -5.23 1.44
C ARG A 6 -11.76 -3.83 1.69
N LEU A 7 -10.43 -3.68 1.73
CA LEU A 7 -9.79 -2.37 1.88
C LEU A 7 -10.19 -1.39 0.77
N ARG A 8 -10.23 -1.87 -0.49
CA ARG A 8 -10.67 -1.05 -1.62
C ARG A 8 -12.16 -0.67 -1.49
N ALA A 9 -13.01 -1.57 -1.02
CA ALA A 9 -14.42 -1.27 -0.77
C ALA A 9 -14.60 -0.22 0.34
N THR A 10 -13.85 -0.35 1.44
CA THR A 10 -13.85 0.62 2.54
C THR A 10 -13.36 1.99 2.09
N GLN A 11 -12.22 2.05 1.38
CA GLN A 11 -11.72 3.30 0.79
C GLN A 11 -12.78 3.95 -0.10
N ARG A 12 -13.44 3.16 -0.94
CA ARG A 12 -14.45 3.66 -1.86
C ARG A 12 -15.68 4.21 -1.14
N ALA A 13 -16.11 3.58 -0.04
CA ALA A 13 -17.20 4.09 0.77
C ALA A 13 -16.85 5.46 1.37
N ILE A 14 -15.62 5.59 1.91
CA ILE A 14 -15.11 6.86 2.45
C ILE A 14 -15.04 7.95 1.38
N GLU A 15 -14.48 7.64 0.20
CA GLU A 15 -14.41 8.59 -0.92
C GLU A 15 -15.80 9.09 -1.35
N ARG A 16 -16.81 8.20 -1.34
CA ARG A 16 -18.20 8.57 -1.66
C ARG A 16 -18.79 9.50 -0.60
N THR A 17 -18.53 9.25 0.68
CA THR A 17 -18.94 10.14 1.78
C THR A 17 -18.30 11.52 1.66
N ILE A 18 -17.00 11.61 1.33
CA ILE A 18 -16.29 12.87 1.14
C ILE A 18 -16.91 13.70 0.00
N LEU A 19 -17.28 13.03 -1.10
CA LEU A 19 -17.90 13.68 -2.25
C LEU A 19 -19.41 13.94 -2.09
N GLY A 20 -20.04 13.43 -1.02
CA GLY A 20 -21.48 13.54 -0.82
C GLY A 20 -22.31 12.76 -1.85
N VAL A 21 -21.75 11.70 -2.44
CA VAL A 21 -22.41 10.93 -3.52
C VAL A 21 -22.85 9.56 -3.05
N SER A 22 -24.02 9.13 -3.52
CA SER A 22 -24.62 7.84 -3.22
C SER A 22 -24.29 6.78 -4.28
N LEU A 23 -24.72 5.54 -4.05
CA LEU A 23 -24.65 4.48 -5.06
C LEU A 23 -25.63 4.71 -6.22
N ARG A 24 -26.73 5.46 -5.99
CA ARG A 24 -27.77 5.74 -6.99
C ARG A 24 -27.30 6.69 -8.07
N ASP A 25 -26.32 7.52 -7.76
CA ASP A 25 -25.70 8.44 -8.72
C ASP A 25 -24.88 7.70 -9.80
N GLN A 26 -24.69 6.38 -9.63
CA GLN A 26 -23.98 5.48 -10.56
C GLN A 26 -22.62 6.02 -11.05
N ILE A 27 -21.98 6.86 -10.23
CA ILE A 27 -20.70 7.47 -10.59
C ILE A 27 -19.66 6.37 -10.68
N ARG A 28 -18.96 6.34 -11.82
CA ARG A 28 -17.91 5.37 -12.07
C ARG A 28 -16.80 5.54 -11.04
N ASN A 29 -16.30 4.39 -10.61
CA ASN A 29 -15.20 4.25 -9.67
C ASN A 29 -13.92 5.00 -10.11
N VAL A 30 -13.65 5.09 -11.42
CA VAL A 30 -12.52 5.86 -11.97
C VAL A 30 -12.71 7.37 -11.79
N GLU A 31 -13.94 7.86 -11.85
CA GLU A 31 -14.26 9.28 -11.71
C GLU A 31 -14.14 9.72 -10.24
N ILE A 32 -14.57 8.88 -9.30
CA ILE A 32 -14.35 9.10 -7.86
C ILE A 32 -12.86 9.22 -7.55
N LEU A 33 -12.03 8.32 -8.09
CA LEU A 33 -10.57 8.36 -7.94
C LEU A 33 -9.96 9.64 -8.54
N ARG A 34 -10.44 10.07 -9.71
CA ARG A 34 -9.97 11.30 -10.38
C ARG A 34 -10.25 12.54 -9.55
N ARG A 35 -11.42 12.60 -8.91
CA ARG A 35 -11.85 13.73 -8.07
C ARG A 35 -11.12 13.80 -6.74
N THR A 36 -10.92 12.66 -6.08
CA THR A 36 -10.27 12.62 -4.76
C THR A 36 -8.74 12.61 -4.83
N ARG A 37 -8.15 12.19 -5.96
CA ARG A 37 -6.69 12.00 -6.16
C ARG A 37 -6.05 11.09 -5.09
N VAL A 38 -6.85 10.27 -4.41
CA VAL A 38 -6.36 9.36 -3.37
C VAL A 38 -5.63 8.19 -4.03
N THR A 39 -4.46 7.84 -3.48
CA THR A 39 -3.67 6.70 -3.95
C THR A 39 -4.41 5.37 -3.71
N ASP A 40 -4.38 4.44 -4.67
CA ASP A 40 -5.01 3.11 -4.50
C ASP A 40 -4.35 2.34 -3.34
N ILE A 41 -5.16 1.94 -2.36
CA ILE A 41 -4.68 1.24 -1.15
C ILE A 41 -3.95 -0.07 -1.46
N ALA A 42 -4.27 -0.75 -2.56
CA ALA A 42 -3.57 -1.97 -2.97
C ALA A 42 -2.11 -1.65 -3.34
N GLN A 43 -1.88 -0.55 -4.06
CA GLN A 43 -0.54 -0.10 -4.41
C GLN A 43 0.24 0.30 -3.15
N ARG A 44 -0.41 1.00 -2.21
CA ARG A 44 0.21 1.38 -0.94
C ARG A 44 0.60 0.16 -0.10
N VAL A 45 -0.29 -0.82 0.03
CA VAL A 45 -0.04 -2.07 0.75
C VAL A 45 1.10 -2.85 0.09
N ALA A 46 1.10 -2.96 -1.24
CA ALA A 46 2.18 -3.62 -1.98
C ALA A 46 3.52 -2.92 -1.76
N LYS A 47 3.58 -1.58 -1.85
CA LYS A 47 4.80 -0.81 -1.61
C LYS A 47 5.33 -1.03 -0.20
N LEU A 48 4.47 -0.96 0.82
CA LEU A 48 4.88 -1.18 2.21
C LEU A 48 5.43 -2.59 2.44
N LYS A 49 4.78 -3.61 1.86
CA LYS A 49 5.27 -4.99 1.93
C LYS A 49 6.65 -5.13 1.30
N TRP A 50 6.86 -4.53 0.13
CA TRP A 50 8.16 -4.53 -0.55
C TRP A 50 9.25 -3.79 0.24
N GLN A 51 8.91 -2.64 0.83
CA GLN A 51 9.83 -1.88 1.69
C GLN A 51 10.22 -2.67 2.93
N TRP A 52 9.26 -3.34 3.57
CA TRP A 52 9.52 -4.21 4.71
C TRP A 52 10.42 -5.38 4.33
N ALA A 53 10.12 -6.09 3.22
CA ALA A 53 10.96 -7.17 2.73
C ALA A 53 12.42 -6.69 2.49
N GLY A 54 12.59 -5.53 1.84
CA GLY A 54 13.91 -4.94 1.65
C GLY A 54 14.62 -4.53 2.96
N HIS A 55 13.88 -4.07 3.97
CA HIS A 55 14.44 -3.79 5.29
C HIS A 55 14.93 -5.06 5.99
N ILE A 56 14.17 -6.15 5.92
CA ILE A 56 14.55 -7.45 6.49
C ILE A 56 15.83 -7.99 5.84
N VAL A 57 15.96 -7.90 4.52
CA VAL A 57 17.17 -8.31 3.80
C VAL A 57 18.39 -7.52 4.30
N ARG A 58 18.32 -6.18 4.31
CA ARG A 58 19.42 -5.33 4.79
C ARG A 58 19.79 -5.56 6.27
N LYS A 59 18.80 -5.86 7.13
CA LYS A 59 19.05 -6.19 8.54
C LYS A 59 19.82 -7.51 8.68
N LYS A 60 19.64 -8.44 7.74
CA LYS A 60 20.35 -9.73 7.73
C LYS A 60 21.79 -9.57 7.23
N ASP A 61 22.03 -8.68 6.28
CA ASP A 61 23.36 -8.43 5.69
C ASP A 61 24.31 -7.70 6.66
N GLY A 62 23.78 -6.90 7.59
CA GLY A 62 24.57 -6.18 8.60
C GLY A 62 25.16 -7.04 9.72
N GLN A 63 24.80 -8.33 9.83
CA GLN A 63 25.30 -9.23 10.89
C GLN A 63 26.50 -10.09 10.45
N GLY A 64 27.01 -9.93 9.22
CA GLY A 64 28.16 -10.70 8.69
C GLY A 64 29.43 -9.90 8.44
N ALA A 65 29.42 -8.56 8.53
CA ALA A 65 30.55 -7.72 8.14
C ALA A 65 31.47 -7.31 9.30
N GLY A 66 31.43 -8.04 10.43
CA GLY A 66 32.22 -7.73 11.63
C GLY A 66 33.18 -8.85 12.07
N MET A 67 33.28 -9.97 11.35
CA MET A 67 34.08 -11.12 11.80
C MET A 67 34.76 -11.83 10.62
N ALA A 68 35.72 -11.17 9.99
CA ALA A 68 36.82 -11.81 9.27
C ALA A 68 37.87 -10.76 8.89
N ALA A 69 38.77 -10.46 9.82
CA ALA A 69 40.14 -10.13 9.44
C ALA A 69 41.07 -11.07 10.24
N PRO A 70 41.30 -12.31 9.76
CA PRO A 70 42.47 -13.06 10.18
C PRO A 70 43.69 -12.52 9.44
N ASN A 71 44.65 -12.03 10.24
CA ASN A 71 46.08 -11.84 10.02
C ASN A 71 46.58 -11.55 8.59
N LEU A 72 47.20 -10.38 8.42
CA LEU A 72 48.63 -10.23 8.08
C LEU A 72 49.16 -8.93 8.68
#